data_AF-A0A941WH09-F1
#
_entry.id   AF-A0A941WH09-F1
#
_cell.length_a   1.000
_cell.length_b   1.000
_cell.length_c   1.000
_cell.angle_alpha   90.00
_cell.angle_beta   90.00
_cell.angle_gamma   90.00
#
_symmetry.space_group_name_H-M   'P 1'
#
loop_
_entity.id
_entity.type
_entity.pdbx_description
1 polymer ?
#
loop_
_entity_poly.entity_id
_entity_poly.type
_entity_poly.pdbx_seq_one_letter_code
_entity_poly.pdbx_strand_id
1 'polypeptide(L)'
;ENQLLTSVVERTKIQRIDGEVKYIDDNGEWTATPDTTPVSMNFWGFTPDYFAYSNEFFKTFLSDPKNMENLKSEFFIPLMVDKLISDKTATVKVLDTNSKWFGVTYPEDRQEVVDKIQALVDAGEYPEKLF
;
A
#
# COMPACT_ATOMS: atom_id res chain seq x y z
N GLU A 1 -15.81 -3.45 16.50
CA GLU A 1 -15.80 -3.37 15.03
C GLU A 1 -15.06 -4.56 14.44
N ASN A 2 -15.52 -5.11 13.32
CA ASN A 2 -15.17 -6.45 12.83
C ASN A 2 -13.77 -6.58 12.17
N GLN A 3 -12.87 -5.60 12.36
CA GLN A 3 -11.52 -5.55 11.73
C GLN A 3 -11.55 -5.77 10.19
N LEU A 4 -12.66 -5.42 9.54
CA LEU A 4 -12.77 -5.55 8.08
C LEU A 4 -12.43 -4.21 7.43
N LEU A 5 -11.60 -4.26 6.39
CA LEU A 5 -11.28 -3.13 5.54
C LEU A 5 -12.55 -2.69 4.81
N THR A 6 -12.87 -1.40 4.88
CA THR A 6 -14.06 -0.83 4.25
C THR A 6 -13.78 -0.24 2.87
N SER A 7 -12.58 0.28 2.67
CA SER A 7 -12.13 0.90 1.42
C SER A 7 -10.61 1.02 1.42
N VAL A 8 -9.99 1.07 0.26
CA VAL A 8 -8.57 1.39 0.10
C VAL A 8 -8.35 2.24 -1.14
N VAL A 9 -7.61 3.33 -0.98
CA VAL A 9 -7.34 4.30 -2.05
C VAL A 9 -5.84 4.49 -2.16
N GLU A 10 -5.31 4.35 -3.37
CA GLU A 10 -3.91 4.66 -3.67
C GLU A 10 -3.68 6.17 -3.55
N ARG A 11 -2.69 6.58 -2.76
CA ARG A 11 -2.33 7.99 -2.57
C ARG A 11 -0.88 8.21 -2.95
N THR A 12 -0.62 9.28 -3.68
CA THR A 12 0.72 9.65 -4.11
C THR A 12 1.26 10.83 -3.31
N LYS A 13 2.60 10.96 -3.26
CA LYS A 13 3.33 12.05 -2.60
C LYS A 13 2.91 12.27 -1.13
N ILE A 14 2.89 11.19 -0.36
CA ILE A 14 2.67 11.25 1.08
C ILE A 14 3.94 11.79 1.75
N GLN A 15 3.82 12.87 2.52
CA GLN A 15 4.94 13.45 3.27
C GLN A 15 4.45 14.27 4.46
N ARG A 16 5.35 14.57 5.40
CA ARG A 16 5.02 15.42 6.55
C ARG A 16 5.27 16.88 6.20
N ILE A 17 4.24 17.73 6.32
CA ILE A 17 4.29 19.18 6.06
C ILE A 17 3.72 19.87 7.30
N ASP A 18 4.47 20.81 7.88
CA ASP A 18 4.09 21.55 9.09
C ASP A 18 3.71 20.65 10.27
N GLY A 19 4.33 19.47 10.37
CA GLY A 19 4.07 18.52 11.44
C GLY A 19 2.88 17.58 11.20
N GLU A 20 2.13 17.74 10.10
CA GLU A 20 1.00 16.87 9.74
C GLU A 20 1.37 15.94 8.57
N VAL A 21 0.87 14.70 8.58
CA VAL A 21 0.95 13.84 7.40
C VAL A 21 -0.02 14.35 6.35
N LYS A 22 0.48 14.71 5.16
CA LYS A 22 -0.31 15.18 4.03
C LYS A 22 -0.07 14.33 2.79
N TYR A 23 -1.07 14.26 1.93
CA TYR A 23 -1.01 13.65 0.60
C TYR A 23 -1.67 14.59 -0.42
N ILE A 24 -1.41 14.37 -1.71
CA ILE A 24 -2.11 15.08 -2.79
C ILE A 24 -3.39 14.33 -3.13
N ASP A 25 -4.53 15.01 -3.03
CA ASP A 25 -5.84 14.45 -3.39
C ASP A 25 -6.07 14.41 -4.91
N ASP A 26 -7.25 13.95 -5.32
CA ASP A 26 -7.58 13.78 -6.73
C ASP A 26 -7.72 15.14 -7.47
N ASN A 27 -7.82 16.26 -6.74
CA ASN A 27 -7.88 17.62 -7.28
C ASN A 27 -6.48 18.28 -7.34
N GLY A 28 -5.44 17.62 -6.83
CA GLY A 28 -4.10 18.18 -6.77
C GLY A 28 -3.82 19.01 -5.51
N GLU A 29 -4.70 18.96 -4.50
CA GLU A 29 -4.59 19.75 -3.27
C GLU A 29 -3.97 18.95 -2.12
N TRP A 30 -3.19 19.64 -1.28
CA TRP A 30 -2.61 19.04 -0.08
C TRP A 30 -3.68 18.82 0.98
N THR A 31 -3.94 17.55 1.28
CA THR A 31 -4.93 17.14 2.29
C THR A 31 -4.23 16.47 3.46
N ALA A 32 -4.56 16.89 4.69
CA ALA A 32 -4.04 16.29 5.91
C ALA A 32 -4.78 15.00 6.27
N THR A 33 -4.06 14.04 6.85
CA THR A 33 -4.62 12.80 7.37
C THR A 33 -4.07 12.51 8.78
N PRO A 34 -4.85 11.90 9.69
CA PRO A 34 -4.36 11.54 11.01
C PRO A 34 -3.16 10.60 10.96
N ASP A 35 -2.22 10.77 11.89
CA ASP A 35 -1.05 9.88 12.07
C ASP A 35 -1.45 8.42 12.39
N THR A 36 -2.66 8.21 12.88
CA THR A 36 -3.22 6.89 13.20
C THR A 36 -3.93 6.22 12.03
N THR A 37 -3.92 6.83 10.84
CA THR A 37 -4.61 6.29 9.66
C THR A 37 -3.95 4.97 9.23
N PRO A 38 -4.69 3.86 9.12
CA PRO A 38 -4.16 2.62 8.62
C PRO A 38 -3.68 2.78 7.17
N VAL A 39 -2.48 2.28 6.87
CA VAL A 39 -1.89 2.31 5.53
C VAL A 39 -1.56 0.90 5.07
N SER A 40 -1.69 0.64 3.77
CA SER A 40 -1.21 -0.61 3.18
C SER A 40 0.25 -0.45 2.76
N MET A 41 1.11 -1.32 3.30
CA MET A 41 2.51 -1.44 2.87
C MET A 41 2.66 -2.50 1.75
N ASN A 42 1.57 -2.77 1.02
CA ASN A 42 1.47 -3.74 -0.06
C ASN A 42 1.79 -5.20 0.35
N PHE A 43 1.44 -5.58 1.58
CA PHE A 43 1.54 -6.95 2.08
C PHE A 43 0.14 -7.55 2.22
N TRP A 44 -0.22 -8.43 1.29
CA TRP A 44 -1.57 -8.99 1.19
C TRP A 44 -1.56 -10.52 1.20
N GLY A 45 -2.55 -11.11 1.86
CA GLY A 45 -2.85 -12.53 1.77
C GLY A 45 -4.12 -12.73 0.94
N PHE A 46 -4.02 -13.50 -0.15
CA PHE A 46 -5.14 -13.79 -1.04
C PHE A 46 -5.35 -15.30 -1.21
N THR A 47 -6.59 -15.68 -1.45
CA THR A 47 -6.94 -17.01 -1.99
C THR A 47 -6.87 -17.00 -3.52
N PRO A 48 -6.70 -18.16 -4.18
CA PRO A 48 -6.47 -18.21 -5.64
C PRO A 48 -7.56 -17.59 -6.52
N ASP A 49 -8.80 -17.49 -6.04
CA ASP A 49 -9.91 -16.83 -6.73
C ASP A 49 -9.65 -15.35 -7.01
N TYR A 50 -8.77 -14.68 -6.26
CA TYR A 50 -8.30 -13.33 -6.54
C TYR A 50 -7.76 -13.18 -7.98
N PHE A 51 -7.06 -14.19 -8.49
CA PHE A 51 -6.54 -14.15 -9.86
C PHE A 51 -7.66 -14.21 -10.91
N ALA A 52 -8.73 -14.97 -10.65
CA ALA A 52 -9.88 -15.03 -11.55
C ALA A 52 -10.58 -13.66 -11.63
N TYR A 53 -10.82 -13.03 -10.47
CA TYR A 53 -11.41 -11.69 -10.43
C TYR A 53 -10.51 -10.64 -11.10
N SER A 54 -9.21 -10.69 -10.80
CA SER A 54 -8.22 -9.78 -11.38
C SER A 54 -8.16 -9.92 -12.90
N ASN A 55 -8.19 -11.15 -13.43
CA ASN A 55 -8.13 -11.38 -14.87
C ASN A 55 -9.36 -10.83 -15.60
N GLU A 56 -10.56 -11.03 -15.06
CA GLU A 56 -11.78 -10.48 -15.66
C GLU A 56 -11.78 -8.95 -15.62
N PHE A 57 -11.41 -8.36 -14.49
CA PHE A 57 -11.39 -6.90 -14.37
C PHE A 57 -10.25 -6.26 -15.18
N PHE A 58 -9.12 -6.94 -15.33
CA PHE A 58 -7.99 -6.47 -16.13
C PHE A 58 -8.36 -6.33 -17.61
N LYS A 59 -9.18 -7.24 -18.16
CA LYS A 59 -9.73 -7.08 -19.52
C LYS A 59 -10.56 -5.81 -19.63
N THR A 60 -11.42 -5.54 -18.65
CA THR A 60 -12.22 -4.30 -18.62
C THR A 60 -11.34 -3.07 -18.53
N PHE A 61 -10.34 -3.08 -17.65
CA PHE A 61 -9.36 -2.00 -17.48
C PHE A 61 -8.66 -1.67 -18.80
N LEU A 62 -8.18 -2.68 -19.54
CA LEU A 62 -7.51 -2.50 -20.83
C LEU A 62 -8.45 -2.00 -21.94
N SER A 63 -9.74 -2.33 -21.87
CA SER A 63 -10.74 -1.91 -22.87
C SER A 63 -11.34 -0.52 -22.61
N ASP A 64 -11.07 0.08 -21.45
CA ASP A 64 -11.54 1.44 -21.13
C ASP A 64 -10.78 2.46 -22.00
N PRO A 65 -11.49 3.27 -22.82
CA PRO A 65 -10.86 4.29 -23.66
C PRO A 65 -9.93 5.22 -22.88
N LYS A 66 -10.25 5.54 -21.62
CA LYS A 66 -9.42 6.42 -20.77
C LYS A 66 -8.05 5.81 -20.49
N ASN A 67 -8.00 4.49 -20.28
CA ASN A 67 -6.76 3.78 -20.02
C ASN A 67 -5.97 3.53 -21.31
N MET A 68 -6.68 3.30 -22.42
CA MET A 68 -6.05 3.17 -23.74
C MET A 68 -5.36 4.46 -24.20
N GLU A 69 -5.96 5.62 -23.93
CA GLU A 69 -5.37 6.93 -24.25
C GLU A 69 -4.22 7.30 -23.28
N ASN A 70 -4.31 6.86 -22.02
CA ASN A 70 -3.29 7.11 -21.02
C ASN A 70 -2.20 6.03 -21.01
N LEU A 71 -1.09 6.30 -21.70
CA LEU A 71 0.10 5.43 -21.73
C LEU A 71 0.78 5.20 -20.37
N LYS A 72 0.39 5.96 -19.33
CA LYS A 72 0.86 5.79 -17.96
C LYS A 72 -0.21 5.16 -17.05
N SER A 73 -1.26 4.57 -17.62
CA SER A 73 -2.27 3.86 -16.84
C SER A 73 -1.65 2.63 -16.18
N GLU A 74 -1.99 2.42 -14.91
CA GLU A 74 -1.47 1.33 -14.08
C GLU A 74 -2.63 0.57 -13.42
N PHE A 75 -2.52 -0.76 -13.38
CA PHE A 75 -3.51 -1.62 -12.73
C PHE A 75 -3.03 -2.01 -11.33
N PHE A 76 -3.42 -1.21 -10.33
CA PHE A 76 -2.99 -1.37 -8.95
C PHE A 76 -3.76 -2.47 -8.20
N ILE A 77 -3.08 -3.18 -7.29
CA ILE A 77 -3.71 -4.16 -6.38
C ILE A 77 -4.81 -3.50 -5.53
N PRO A 78 -4.57 -2.33 -4.87
CA PRO A 78 -5.62 -1.61 -4.15
C PRO A 78 -6.90 -1.38 -4.95
N LEU A 79 -6.79 -1.07 -6.24
CA LEU A 79 -7.95 -0.83 -7.11
C LEU A 79 -8.82 -2.08 -7.30
N MET A 80 -8.20 -3.26 -7.45
CA MET A 80 -8.94 -4.52 -7.51
C MET A 80 -9.55 -4.88 -6.15
N VAL A 81 -8.81 -4.70 -5.06
CA VAL A 81 -9.27 -5.00 -3.69
C VAL A 81 -10.46 -4.12 -3.31
N ASP A 82 -10.36 -2.81 -3.52
CA ASP A 82 -11.43 -1.85 -3.23
C ASP A 82 -12.71 -2.17 -4.01
N LYS A 83 -12.55 -2.56 -5.29
CA LYS A 83 -13.67 -3.03 -6.12
C LYS A 83 -14.35 -4.26 -5.52
N LEU A 84 -13.59 -5.28 -5.12
CA LEU A 84 -14.17 -6.51 -4.54
C LEU A 84 -14.91 -6.25 -3.23
N ILE A 85 -14.41 -5.32 -2.41
CA ILE A 85 -15.06 -4.90 -1.18
C ILE A 85 -16.36 -4.14 -1.49
N SER A 86 -16.29 -3.16 -2.40
CA SER A 86 -17.43 -2.34 -2.82
C SER A 86 -18.56 -3.16 -3.46
N ASP A 87 -18.20 -4.14 -4.30
CA ASP A 87 -19.14 -5.07 -4.94
C ASP A 87 -19.68 -6.13 -3.95
N LYS A 88 -19.18 -6.17 -2.71
CA LYS A 88 -19.49 -7.17 -1.68
C LYS A 88 -19.13 -8.61 -2.10
N THR A 89 -18.21 -8.75 -3.04
CA THR A 89 -17.72 -10.04 -3.57
C THR A 89 -16.69 -10.66 -2.63
N ALA A 90 -15.92 -9.83 -1.91
CA ALA A 90 -14.94 -10.29 -0.93
C ALA A 90 -14.97 -9.42 0.33
N THR A 91 -14.39 -9.96 1.40
CA THR A 91 -14.08 -9.19 2.62
C THR A 91 -12.60 -9.30 2.89
N VAL A 92 -11.99 -8.24 3.39
CA VAL A 92 -10.57 -8.25 3.76
C VAL A 92 -10.45 -7.95 5.24
N LYS A 93 -9.81 -8.85 5.97
CA LYS A 93 -9.48 -8.64 7.38
C LYS A 93 -8.15 -7.87 7.48
N VAL A 94 -8.17 -6.77 8.22
CA VAL A 94 -6.96 -6.02 8.58
C VAL A 94 -6.29 -6.71 9.77
N LEU A 95 -5.01 -7.02 9.65
CA LEU A 95 -4.21 -7.65 10.69
C LEU A 95 -3.21 -6.64 11.25
N ASP A 96 -3.39 -6.27 12.52
CA ASP A 96 -2.46 -5.39 13.21
C ASP A 96 -1.17 -6.14 13.56
N THR A 97 -0.03 -5.49 13.34
CA THR A 97 1.29 -6.00 13.73
C THR A 97 2.03 -5.00 14.60
N ASN A 98 2.85 -5.50 15.52
CA ASN A 98 3.78 -4.67 16.29
C ASN A 98 5.08 -4.39 15.54
N SER A 99 5.28 -5.03 14.38
CA SER A 99 6.45 -4.80 13.53
C SER A 99 6.43 -3.40 12.93
N LYS A 100 7.57 -2.73 12.96
CA LYS A 100 7.73 -1.41 12.34
C LYS A 100 8.28 -1.59 10.94
N TRP A 101 7.54 -1.09 9.95
CA TRP A 101 8.05 -1.04 8.58
C TRP A 101 9.14 0.03 8.45
N PHE A 102 10.20 -0.29 7.70
CA PHE A 102 11.22 0.66 7.28
C PHE A 102 11.72 0.25 5.89
N GLY A 103 12.07 1.23 5.07
CA GLY A 103 12.49 1.03 3.69
C GLY A 103 13.13 2.29 3.14
N VAL A 104 13.76 2.17 1.98
CA VAL A 104 14.36 3.31 1.28
C VAL A 104 13.35 3.83 0.27
N THR A 105 12.70 4.96 0.57
CA THR A 105 11.81 5.64 -0.39
C THR A 105 12.57 6.72 -1.14
N TYR A 106 13.43 7.45 -0.43
CA TYR A 106 14.36 8.41 -0.98
C TYR A 106 15.82 8.00 -0.70
N PRO A 107 16.79 8.42 -1.51
CA PRO A 107 18.21 8.10 -1.29
C PRO A 107 18.71 8.42 0.12
N GLU A 108 18.17 9.45 0.74
CA GLU A 108 18.51 9.94 2.07
C GLU A 108 18.12 8.96 3.18
N ASP A 109 17.07 8.14 2.97
CA ASP A 109 16.59 7.14 3.94
C ASP A 109 17.55 5.96 4.11
N ARG A 110 18.53 5.81 3.20
CA ARG A 110 19.44 4.65 3.15
C ARG A 110 20.19 4.46 4.47
N GLN A 111 20.72 5.53 5.06
CA GLN A 111 21.54 5.39 6.26
C GLN A 111 20.69 4.89 7.44
N GLU A 112 19.47 5.39 7.57
CA GLU A 112 18.54 4.95 8.62
C GLU A 112 18.20 3.46 8.48
N VAL A 113 17.98 2.97 7.25
CA VAL A 113 17.71 1.54 7.01
C VAL A 113 18.92 0.67 7.38
N VAL A 114 20.13 1.10 7.03
CA VAL A 114 21.36 0.38 7.38
C VAL A 114 21.52 0.30 8.90
N ASP A 115 21.34 1.43 9.60
CA ASP A 115 21.49 1.50 11.06
C ASP A 115 20.45 0.64 11.77
N LYS A 116 19.20 0.61 11.27
CA LYS A 116 18.13 -0.26 11.80
C LYS A 116 18.46 -1.74 11.63
N ILE A 117 18.95 -2.16 10.46
CA ILE A 117 19.35 -3.56 10.22
C ILE A 117 20.50 -3.94 11.15
N GLN A 118 21.51 -3.08 11.28
CA GLN A 118 22.65 -3.34 12.17
C GLN A 118 22.20 -3.49 13.62
N ALA A 119 21.30 -2.64 14.10
CA ALA A 119 20.76 -2.74 15.45
C ALA A 119 20.03 -4.07 15.70
N LEU A 120 19.30 -4.59 14.70
CA LEU A 120 18.63 -5.89 14.80
C LEU A 120 19.62 -7.07 14.82
N VAL A 121 20.73 -6.97 14.09
CA VAL A 121 21.83 -7.95 14.13
C VAL A 121 22.55 -7.90 15.48
N ASP A 122 22.87 -6.70 15.99
CA ASP A 122 23.53 -6.50 17.28
C ASP A 122 22.67 -6.99 18.44
N ALA A 123 21.34 -6.88 18.32
CA ALA A 123 20.37 -7.44 19.27
C ALA A 123 20.20 -8.96 19.15
N GLY A 124 20.80 -9.60 18.13
CA GLY A 124 20.72 -11.03 17.89
C GLY A 124 19.40 -11.51 17.31
N GLU A 125 18.53 -10.62 16.81
CA GLU A 125 17.28 -11.01 16.15
C GLU A 125 17.54 -11.67 14.80
N TYR A 126 18.62 -11.27 14.13
CA TYR A 126 19.07 -11.84 12.86
C TYR A 126 20.58 -12.14 12.89
N PRO A 127 21.04 -13.17 12.15
CA PRO A 127 22.47 -13.38 11.95
C PRO A 127 23.07 -12.28 11.05
N GLU A 128 24.37 -12.02 11.19
CA GLU A 128 25.09 -11.07 10.33
C GLU A 128 25.02 -11.43 8.84
N LYS A 129 24.93 -12.73 8.52
CA LYS A 129 24.73 -13.26 7.18
C LYS A 129 23.52 -14.17 7.15
N LEU A 130 22.51 -13.78 6.38
CA LEU A 130 21.27 -14.55 6.20
C LEU A 130 21.44 -15.73 5.23
N PHE A 131 22.31 -15.58 4.23
CA PHE A 131 22.52 -16.52 3.14
C PHE A 131 24.02 -16.70 2.86
#